data_AF-A0A6G7J7M0-F1
#
_entry.id   AF-A0A6G7J7M0-F1
#
_cell.length_a   1.000
_cell.length_b   1.000
_cell.length_c   1.000
_cell.angle_alpha   90.00
_cell.angle_beta   90.00
_cell.angle_gamma   90.00
#
_symmetry.space_group_name_H-M   'P 1'
#
loop_
_entity.id
_entity.type
_entity.pdbx_description
1 polymer ?
#
loop_
_entity_poly.entity_id
_entity_poly.type
_entity_poly.pdbx_seq_one_letter_code
_entity_poly.pdbx_strand_id
1 'polypeptide(L)'
;MGEGNFGGPGTDGILKAYAIMGKSADCPEENTLLPINEEEEKIINNLTGKAKCVYDKLNSTNLTELGIIQNTYIAFNDELNHNTYYLTYNLGKLSPNSDGTIPNGITKFLYQNNYEIILNTNQIDNRPPIDIARTILHESIHALLLKHQFGDGQDSFVELFKKYIKATTGTNDLHHSIMRDKYVIPIAKGLQAFDNSSENFSYYENLAWSGLHQELNEVQLNNVVTALQKAYAKGIDCN
;
A
#
# COMPACT_ATOMS: atom_id res chain seq x y z
N MET A 1 -1.93 -37.84 50.89
CA MET A 1 -0.80 -38.46 51.62
C MET A 1 -0.42 -39.71 50.83
N GLY A 2 0.78 -39.88 50.28
CA GLY A 2 2.03 -39.14 50.46
C GLY A 2 2.92 -39.18 49.20
N GLU A 3 4.03 -38.50 49.37
CA GLU A 3 5.02 -37.98 48.41
C GLU A 3 6.07 -38.99 47.93
N GLY A 4 6.87 -38.57 46.93
CA GLY A 4 8.18 -39.15 46.56
C GLY A 4 8.52 -38.93 45.08
N ASN A 5 8.95 -37.78 44.55
CA ASN A 5 10.17 -36.96 44.73
C ASN A 5 11.32 -37.26 43.71
N PHE A 6 11.51 -36.31 42.78
CA PHE A 6 12.73 -35.73 42.17
C PHE A 6 13.81 -36.55 41.44
N GLY A 7 14.21 -36.01 40.28
CA GLY A 7 15.54 -36.17 39.66
C GLY A 7 15.65 -35.52 38.27
N GLY A 8 16.24 -34.32 38.18
CA GLY A 8 16.62 -33.65 36.91
C GLY A 8 18.01 -34.09 36.39
N PRO A 9 18.80 -33.20 35.77
CA PRO A 9 18.85 -32.98 34.32
C PRO A 9 20.24 -33.24 33.69
N GLY A 10 20.31 -33.31 32.35
CA GLY A 10 21.55 -33.25 31.56
C GLY A 10 21.33 -33.75 30.13
N THR A 11 22.03 -33.33 29.07
CA THR A 11 23.03 -32.27 28.81
C THR A 11 23.19 -32.25 27.28
N ASP A 12 23.55 -31.09 26.75
CA ASP A 12 23.83 -30.83 25.33
C ASP A 12 24.94 -31.72 24.74
N GLY A 13 24.82 -32.06 23.45
CA GLY A 13 25.81 -32.82 22.68
C GLY A 13 25.92 -32.33 21.24
N ILE A 14 27.10 -31.78 20.93
CA ILE A 14 27.52 -31.09 19.71
C ILE A 14 28.13 -32.07 18.66
N LEU A 15 27.89 -31.76 17.37
CA LEU A 15 28.62 -32.11 16.13
C LEU A 15 28.71 -33.57 15.63
N LYS A 16 28.41 -33.76 14.34
CA LYS A 16 29.44 -34.00 13.30
C LYS A 16 28.87 -33.94 11.88
N ALA A 17 29.54 -33.14 11.04
CA ALA A 17 29.45 -33.19 9.58
C ALA A 17 29.97 -34.54 9.06
N TYR A 18 29.31 -35.09 8.03
CA TYR A 18 29.89 -36.13 7.20
C TYR A 18 30.07 -35.59 5.78
N ALA A 19 31.32 -35.65 5.33
CA ALA A 19 31.75 -35.32 4.00
C ALA A 19 31.30 -36.37 2.97
N ILE A 20 30.96 -35.86 1.79
CA ILE A 20 30.64 -36.59 0.56
C ILE A 20 31.90 -37.30 0.05
N MET A 21 31.80 -38.57 -0.37
CA MET A 21 32.51 -39.14 -1.52
C MET A 21 31.96 -40.52 -1.88
N GLY A 22 31.52 -40.67 -3.14
CA GLY A 22 31.17 -41.96 -3.74
C GLY A 22 30.55 -41.77 -5.12
N LYS A 23 31.38 -41.78 -6.18
CA LYS A 23 30.94 -41.88 -7.58
C LYS A 23 30.90 -43.36 -7.99
N SER A 24 29.81 -43.82 -8.63
CA SER A 24 29.83 -44.66 -9.84
C SER A 24 28.41 -45.06 -10.30
N ALA A 25 28.10 -44.64 -11.53
CA ALA A 25 27.24 -45.22 -12.57
C ALA A 25 25.98 -46.04 -12.19
N ASP A 26 24.80 -45.43 -12.33
CA ASP A 26 23.78 -45.75 -13.36
C ASP A 26 22.48 -44.94 -13.09
N CYS A 27 21.81 -44.53 -14.16
CA CYS A 27 20.48 -43.88 -14.26
C CYS A 27 20.43 -42.33 -14.16
N PRO A 28 19.46 -41.72 -14.87
CA PRO A 28 19.68 -40.66 -15.85
C PRO A 28 19.72 -39.25 -15.26
N GLU A 29 20.24 -38.30 -16.05
CA GLU A 29 20.04 -36.87 -15.85
C GLU A 29 18.54 -36.55 -15.88
N GLU A 30 17.89 -36.62 -14.72
CA GLU A 30 16.62 -35.96 -14.53
C GLU A 30 16.93 -34.53 -14.09
N ASN A 31 17.09 -33.69 -15.11
CA ASN A 31 17.04 -32.25 -15.02
C ASN A 31 15.66 -31.83 -14.50
N THR A 32 15.40 -32.01 -13.21
CA THR A 32 14.35 -31.25 -12.51
C THR A 32 14.95 -29.90 -12.16
N LEU A 33 15.17 -29.09 -13.20
CA LEU A 33 14.82 -27.68 -13.08
C LEU A 33 13.35 -27.69 -12.66
N LEU A 34 13.12 -27.59 -11.36
CA LEU A 34 11.84 -27.15 -10.86
C LEU A 34 11.54 -25.87 -11.64
N PRO A 35 10.39 -25.76 -12.33
CA PRO A 35 10.00 -24.49 -12.87
C PRO A 35 9.98 -23.54 -11.68
N ILE A 36 10.94 -22.60 -11.65
CA ILE A 36 10.71 -21.32 -11.02
C ILE A 36 9.45 -20.82 -11.70
N ASN A 37 8.32 -21.00 -11.03
CA ASN A 37 7.13 -20.22 -11.30
C ASN A 37 7.56 -18.79 -10.97
N GLU A 38 8.19 -18.12 -11.94
CA GLU A 38 8.21 -16.67 -12.03
C GLU A 38 6.73 -16.30 -12.20
N GLU A 39 5.99 -16.29 -11.08
CA GLU A 39 4.79 -15.48 -11.02
C GLU A 39 5.27 -14.07 -11.30
N GLU A 40 5.07 -13.62 -12.55
CA GLU A 40 5.44 -12.29 -13.02
C GLU A 40 5.07 -11.28 -11.93
N GLU A 41 6.07 -10.55 -11.44
CA GLU A 41 5.89 -9.62 -10.33
C GLU A 41 4.80 -8.61 -10.69
N LYS A 42 3.60 -8.78 -10.09
CA LYS A 42 2.37 -8.07 -10.48
C LYS A 42 2.40 -6.59 -10.11
N ILE A 43 3.41 -6.17 -9.35
CA ILE A 43 3.64 -4.80 -8.96
C ILE A 43 5.08 -4.42 -9.33
N ILE A 44 5.22 -3.60 -10.35
CA ILE A 44 6.51 -3.09 -10.83
C ILE A 44 6.78 -1.75 -10.15
N ASN A 45 7.91 -1.63 -9.46
CA ASN A 45 8.34 -0.40 -8.81
C ASN A 45 9.55 0.22 -9.53
N ASN A 46 9.31 1.26 -10.34
CA ASN A 46 10.37 2.05 -10.99
C ASN A 46 10.68 3.36 -10.24
N LEU A 47 10.20 3.51 -9.00
CA LEU A 47 10.49 4.70 -8.21
C LEU A 47 11.98 4.74 -7.84
N THR A 48 12.51 5.96 -7.69
CA THR A 48 13.89 6.20 -7.25
C THR A 48 13.93 7.17 -6.07
N GLY A 49 15.08 7.25 -5.40
CA GLY A 49 15.32 8.22 -4.32
C GLY A 49 14.32 8.14 -3.18
N LYS A 50 13.88 9.31 -2.70
CA LYS A 50 12.93 9.45 -1.59
C LYS A 50 11.62 8.70 -1.80
N ALA A 51 11.05 8.75 -3.00
CA ALA A 51 9.81 8.03 -3.32
C ALA A 51 9.98 6.52 -3.24
N LYS A 52 11.13 5.99 -3.71
CA LYS A 52 11.43 4.56 -3.59
C LYS A 52 11.54 4.12 -2.14
N CYS A 53 12.27 4.86 -1.32
CA CYS A 53 12.44 4.53 0.09
C CYS A 53 11.07 4.49 0.83
N VAL A 54 10.18 5.45 0.52
CA VAL A 54 8.82 5.46 1.06
C VAL A 54 8.03 4.24 0.61
N TYR A 55 8.07 3.91 -0.68
CA TYR A 55 7.42 2.73 -1.24
C TYR A 55 7.94 1.44 -0.59
N ASP A 56 9.26 1.28 -0.51
CA ASP A 56 9.89 0.09 0.06
C ASP A 56 9.44 -0.10 1.50
N LYS A 57 9.38 0.98 2.29
CA LYS A 57 8.87 0.95 3.66
C LYS A 57 7.39 0.59 3.72
N LEU A 58 6.54 1.10 2.82
CA LEU A 58 5.13 0.72 2.74
C LEU A 58 4.95 -0.76 2.37
N ASN A 59 5.81 -1.29 1.51
CA ASN A 59 5.75 -2.67 1.06
C ASN A 59 6.32 -3.66 2.10
N SER A 60 7.36 -3.25 2.85
CA SER A 60 8.01 -4.09 3.86
C SER A 60 7.37 -4.01 5.24
N THR A 61 6.62 -2.95 5.54
CA THR A 61 5.93 -2.81 6.82
C THR A 61 4.67 -3.66 6.79
N ASN A 62 4.70 -4.74 7.56
CA ASN A 62 3.61 -5.69 7.67
C ASN A 62 2.58 -5.21 8.69
N LEU A 63 1.36 -4.92 8.21
CA LEU A 63 0.18 -4.73 9.09
C LEU A 63 -0.40 -6.08 9.54
N THR A 64 -0.23 -7.10 8.71
CA THR A 64 -0.62 -8.50 8.88
C THR A 64 0.50 -9.40 8.30
N GLU A 65 0.21 -10.44 7.52
CA GLU A 65 1.22 -11.15 6.72
C GLU A 65 1.56 -10.39 5.41
N LEU A 66 0.83 -9.32 5.12
CA LEU A 66 0.93 -8.52 3.89
C LEU A 66 1.41 -7.10 4.17
N GLY A 67 1.99 -6.44 3.16
CA GLY A 67 2.42 -5.04 3.23
C GLY A 67 1.24 -4.06 3.35
N ILE A 68 1.51 -2.79 3.65
CA ILE A 68 0.46 -1.76 3.84
C ILE A 68 -0.36 -1.54 2.57
N ILE A 69 0.29 -1.55 1.40
CA ILE A 69 -0.38 -1.37 0.09
C ILE A 69 -1.40 -2.50 -0.13
N GLN A 70 -0.98 -3.74 0.10
CA GLN A 70 -1.83 -4.93 -0.04
C GLN A 70 -2.99 -4.95 0.97
N ASN A 71 -2.74 -4.56 2.23
CA ASN A 71 -3.81 -4.45 3.23
C ASN A 71 -4.83 -3.36 2.87
N THR A 72 -4.37 -2.26 2.27
CA THR A 72 -5.26 -1.22 1.74
C THR A 72 -6.12 -1.79 0.62
N TYR A 73 -5.59 -2.69 -0.21
CA TYR A 73 -6.39 -3.35 -1.24
C TYR A 73 -7.47 -4.28 -0.70
N ILE A 74 -7.13 -5.13 0.27
CA ILE A 74 -8.07 -6.06 0.90
C ILE A 74 -9.26 -5.31 1.53
N ALA A 75 -9.01 -4.15 2.13
CA ALA A 75 -10.03 -3.34 2.78
C ALA A 75 -11.16 -2.89 1.83
N PHE A 76 -10.91 -2.84 0.50
CA PHE A 76 -11.91 -2.45 -0.51
C PHE A 76 -12.70 -3.63 -1.10
N ASN A 77 -12.61 -4.81 -0.49
CA ASN A 77 -13.50 -5.95 -0.71
C ASN A 77 -13.41 -6.59 -2.10
N ASP A 78 -12.33 -7.33 -2.30
CA ASP A 78 -12.31 -8.47 -3.20
C ASP A 78 -11.56 -9.58 -2.45
N GLU A 79 -12.15 -10.79 -2.36
CA GLU A 79 -11.33 -11.98 -2.17
C GLU A 79 -10.17 -11.84 -3.16
N LEU A 80 -8.94 -11.90 -2.68
CA LEU A 80 -7.78 -11.58 -3.48
C LEU A 80 -7.63 -12.56 -4.65
N ASN A 81 -8.36 -12.36 -5.73
CA ASN A 81 -7.97 -12.84 -7.04
C ASN A 81 -6.85 -11.93 -7.52
N HIS A 82 -5.69 -12.07 -6.87
CA HIS A 82 -4.41 -11.43 -7.19
C HIS A 82 -3.98 -11.68 -8.64
N ASN A 83 -4.68 -12.50 -9.42
CA ASN A 83 -4.25 -12.95 -10.75
C ASN A 83 -4.70 -12.02 -11.90
N THR A 84 -5.13 -10.79 -11.65
CA THR A 84 -5.87 -10.02 -12.67
C THR A 84 -5.46 -8.58 -12.92
N TYR A 85 -4.47 -8.01 -12.23
CA TYR A 85 -4.03 -6.64 -12.50
C TYR A 85 -2.53 -6.44 -12.27
N TYR A 86 -1.97 -5.51 -13.04
CA TYR A 86 -0.57 -5.11 -12.98
C TYR A 86 -0.51 -3.64 -12.58
N LEU A 87 0.26 -3.33 -11.54
CA LEU A 87 0.53 -1.95 -11.13
C LEU A 87 1.96 -1.60 -11.46
N THR A 88 2.16 -0.46 -12.11
CA THR A 88 3.49 0.11 -12.31
C THR A 88 3.58 1.45 -11.61
N TYR A 89 4.53 1.61 -10.69
CA TYR A 89 4.83 2.89 -10.05
C TYR A 89 5.99 3.57 -10.77
N ASN A 90 5.73 4.78 -11.28
CA ASN A 90 6.68 5.60 -12.02
C ASN A 90 6.82 6.99 -11.40
N LEU A 91 7.93 7.65 -11.71
CA LEU A 91 8.14 9.07 -11.48
C LEU A 91 7.88 9.85 -12.77
N GLY A 92 7.18 10.97 -12.67
CA GLY A 92 6.94 11.83 -13.84
C GLY A 92 6.59 13.26 -13.47
N LYS A 93 6.79 14.18 -14.44
CA LYS A 93 6.33 15.56 -14.30
C LYS A 93 4.85 15.63 -14.61
N LEU A 94 4.06 16.16 -13.67
CA LEU A 94 2.63 16.38 -13.89
C LEU A 94 2.34 17.87 -14.11
N SER A 95 1.42 18.13 -15.03
CA SER A 95 0.91 19.48 -15.30
C SER A 95 -0.15 19.86 -14.28
N PRO A 96 -0.38 21.17 -14.05
CA PRO A 96 -1.50 21.61 -13.22
C PRO A 96 -2.84 21.11 -13.77
N ASN A 97 -3.77 20.82 -12.86
CA ASN A 97 -5.17 20.58 -13.15
C ASN A 97 -5.83 21.86 -13.70
N SER A 98 -7.07 21.75 -14.20
CA SER A 98 -7.83 22.88 -14.74
C SER A 98 -8.08 24.01 -13.75
N ASP A 99 -8.04 23.72 -12.45
CA ASP A 99 -8.16 24.69 -11.35
C ASP A 99 -6.81 25.33 -10.95
N GLY A 100 -5.72 24.99 -11.64
CA GLY A 100 -4.37 25.45 -11.36
C GLY A 100 -3.65 24.69 -10.24
N THR A 101 -4.29 23.71 -9.60
CA THR A 101 -3.63 22.88 -8.58
C THR A 101 -2.65 21.91 -9.22
N ILE A 102 -1.49 21.71 -8.58
CA ILE A 102 -0.50 20.74 -9.05
C ILE A 102 -0.78 19.41 -8.33
N PRO A 103 -1.13 18.33 -9.05
CA PRO A 103 -1.40 17.04 -8.42
C PRO A 103 -0.12 16.41 -7.87
N ASN A 104 -0.24 15.74 -6.73
CA ASN A 104 0.86 15.03 -6.07
C ASN A 104 1.18 13.69 -6.75
N GLY A 105 0.19 13.11 -7.41
CA GLY A 105 0.26 11.88 -8.19
C GLY A 105 -0.98 11.77 -9.06
N ILE A 106 -0.97 10.81 -9.99
CA ILE A 106 -2.13 10.39 -10.76
C ILE A 106 -2.08 8.89 -11.03
N THR A 107 -3.26 8.29 -11.16
CA THR A 107 -3.43 6.94 -11.70
C THR A 107 -3.98 6.98 -13.13
N LYS A 108 -3.40 6.17 -14.02
CA LYS A 108 -3.86 5.97 -15.39
C LYS A 108 -4.22 4.51 -15.64
N PHE A 109 -5.29 4.30 -16.37
CA PHE A 109 -5.56 3.01 -17.01
C PHE A 109 -4.79 2.93 -18.33
N LEU A 110 -4.04 1.86 -18.54
CA LEU A 110 -3.34 1.60 -19.79
C LEU A 110 -4.17 0.67 -20.71
N TYR A 111 -4.18 -0.63 -20.43
CA TYR A 111 -4.94 -1.65 -21.15
C TYR A 111 -4.95 -2.97 -20.34
N GLN A 112 -5.93 -3.86 -20.56
CA GLN A 112 -5.95 -5.22 -19.98
C GLN A 112 -5.63 -5.28 -18.47
N ASN A 113 -6.24 -4.38 -17.68
CA ASN A 113 -6.01 -4.26 -16.23
C ASN A 113 -4.58 -3.85 -15.81
N ASN A 114 -3.83 -3.21 -16.71
CA ASN A 114 -2.58 -2.53 -16.39
C ASN A 114 -2.87 -1.10 -15.95
N TYR A 115 -2.38 -0.74 -14.77
CA TYR A 115 -2.52 0.58 -14.17
C TYR A 115 -1.15 1.19 -13.92
N GLU A 116 -1.00 2.45 -14.31
CA GLU A 116 0.21 3.23 -14.08
C GLU A 116 -0.07 4.28 -13.00
N ILE A 117 0.73 4.28 -11.95
CA ILE A 117 0.73 5.31 -10.90
C ILE A 117 1.95 6.18 -11.12
N ILE A 118 1.73 7.47 -11.36
CA ILE A 118 2.80 8.44 -11.58
C ILE A 118 2.85 9.38 -10.39
N LEU A 119 3.95 9.38 -9.64
CA LEU A 119 4.19 10.37 -8.58
C LEU A 119 4.89 11.61 -9.15
N ASN A 120 4.42 12.79 -8.73
CA ASN A 120 4.89 14.05 -9.31
C ASN A 120 6.29 14.43 -8.84
N THR A 121 7.25 14.40 -9.77
CA THR A 121 8.64 14.78 -9.48
C THR A 121 8.81 16.26 -9.12
N ASN A 122 7.87 17.13 -9.50
CA ASN A 122 7.97 18.56 -9.20
C ASN A 122 7.87 18.87 -7.70
N GLN A 123 7.34 17.94 -6.90
CA GLN A 123 7.04 18.16 -5.48
C GLN A 123 7.67 17.12 -4.55
N ILE A 124 8.13 15.97 -5.05
CA ILE A 124 8.60 14.85 -4.22
C ILE A 124 9.67 15.25 -3.20
N ASP A 125 10.69 16.01 -3.60
CA ASP A 125 11.83 16.27 -2.72
C ASP A 125 11.44 17.11 -1.50
N ASN A 126 10.51 18.06 -1.70
CA ASN A 126 10.04 18.99 -0.68
C ASN A 126 8.93 18.42 0.20
N ARG A 127 8.36 17.26 -0.14
CA ARG A 127 7.25 16.66 0.61
C ARG A 127 7.75 15.78 1.75
N PRO A 128 7.07 15.74 2.90
CA PRO A 128 7.43 14.82 3.97
C PRO A 128 7.13 13.36 3.52
N PRO A 129 7.94 12.38 3.93
CA PRO A 129 7.76 10.96 3.56
C PRO A 129 6.35 10.41 3.80
N ILE A 130 5.70 10.79 4.90
CA ILE A 130 4.33 10.36 5.21
C ILE A 130 3.29 10.92 4.22
N ASP A 131 3.54 12.09 3.63
CA ASP A 131 2.67 12.67 2.61
C ASP A 131 2.87 11.95 1.26
N ILE A 132 4.10 11.56 0.93
CA ILE A 132 4.38 10.69 -0.21
C ILE A 132 3.69 9.33 -0.02
N ALA A 133 3.77 8.77 1.19
CA ALA A 133 3.13 7.51 1.53
C ALA A 133 1.61 7.58 1.33
N ARG A 134 1.00 8.68 1.79
CA ARG A 134 -0.42 8.98 1.56
C ARG A 134 -0.76 9.01 0.09
N THR A 135 0.03 9.67 -0.75
CA THR A 135 -0.20 9.68 -2.21
C THR A 135 -0.12 8.29 -2.79
N ILE A 136 0.89 7.49 -2.44
CA ILE A 136 1.00 6.11 -2.92
C ILE A 136 -0.29 5.33 -2.58
N LEU A 137 -0.78 5.40 -1.35
CA LEU A 137 -2.00 4.71 -0.93
C LEU A 137 -3.25 5.24 -1.65
N HIS A 138 -3.37 6.57 -1.82
CA HIS A 138 -4.47 7.22 -2.54
C HIS A 138 -4.54 6.77 -4.00
N GLU A 139 -3.44 6.88 -4.76
CA GLU A 139 -3.39 6.48 -6.16
C GLU A 139 -3.59 4.96 -6.35
N SER A 140 -3.11 4.18 -5.38
CA SER A 140 -3.33 2.73 -5.34
C SER A 140 -4.82 2.39 -5.26
N ILE A 141 -5.59 3.12 -4.45
CA ILE A 141 -7.05 2.94 -4.38
C ILE A 141 -7.72 3.37 -5.68
N HIS A 142 -7.26 4.44 -6.33
CA HIS A 142 -7.74 4.82 -7.66
C HIS A 142 -7.61 3.66 -8.66
N ALA A 143 -6.47 2.97 -8.68
CA ALA A 143 -6.25 1.83 -9.57
C ALA A 143 -7.25 0.69 -9.29
N LEU A 144 -7.56 0.42 -8.01
CA LEU A 144 -8.58 -0.57 -7.66
C LEU A 144 -9.99 -0.18 -8.11
N LEU A 145 -10.39 1.07 -7.89
CA LEU A 145 -11.73 1.51 -8.29
C LEU A 145 -11.90 1.43 -9.81
N LEU A 146 -10.84 1.75 -10.57
CA LEU A 146 -10.82 1.58 -12.02
C LEU A 146 -10.82 0.10 -12.45
N LYS A 147 -10.17 -0.82 -11.71
CA LYS A 147 -10.21 -2.28 -11.96
C LYS A 147 -11.62 -2.82 -12.03
N HIS A 148 -12.45 -2.43 -11.08
CA HIS A 148 -13.83 -2.92 -11.02
C HIS A 148 -14.75 -2.26 -12.06
N GLN A 149 -14.17 -1.60 -13.08
CA GLN A 149 -14.88 -0.96 -14.19
C GLN A 149 -15.97 0.00 -13.72
N PHE A 150 -15.75 0.60 -12.54
CA PHE A 150 -16.57 1.71 -12.08
C PHE A 150 -16.25 2.99 -12.85
N GLY A 151 -15.50 2.94 -13.96
CA GLY A 151 -15.34 4.07 -14.84
C GLY A 151 -14.72 3.76 -16.20
N ASP A 152 -14.75 4.78 -17.06
CA ASP A 152 -14.17 4.80 -18.42
C ASP A 152 -12.74 5.39 -18.44
N GLY A 153 -12.16 5.64 -17.27
CA GLY A 153 -10.85 6.28 -17.08
C GLY A 153 -10.89 7.81 -17.04
N GLN A 154 -12.07 8.45 -17.18
CA GLN A 154 -12.25 9.91 -17.10
C GLN A 154 -13.03 10.37 -15.86
N ASP A 155 -13.65 9.44 -15.13
CA ASP A 155 -14.40 9.75 -13.92
C ASP A 155 -13.51 10.32 -12.80
N SER A 156 -14.05 11.28 -12.04
CA SER A 156 -13.41 11.76 -10.81
C SER A 156 -13.39 10.67 -9.74
N PHE A 157 -12.53 10.82 -8.72
CA PHE A 157 -12.50 9.89 -7.57
C PHE A 157 -13.90 9.66 -6.99
N VAL A 158 -14.64 10.75 -6.76
CA VAL A 158 -15.97 10.72 -6.14
C VAL A 158 -16.94 9.95 -7.03
N GLU A 159 -16.89 10.11 -8.34
CA GLU A 159 -17.77 9.37 -9.26
C GLU A 159 -17.43 7.87 -9.32
N LEU A 160 -16.14 7.51 -9.36
CA LEU A 160 -15.69 6.13 -9.25
C LEU A 160 -16.16 5.50 -7.92
N PHE A 161 -16.04 6.26 -6.83
CA PHE A 161 -16.42 5.80 -5.50
C PHE A 161 -17.94 5.68 -5.34
N LYS A 162 -18.74 6.60 -5.90
CA LYS A 162 -20.22 6.47 -5.97
C LYS A 162 -20.61 5.17 -6.65
N LYS A 163 -20.00 4.86 -7.79
CA LYS A 163 -20.29 3.65 -8.56
C LYS A 163 -19.88 2.38 -7.79
N TYR A 164 -18.76 2.40 -7.08
CA TYR A 164 -18.36 1.34 -6.16
C TYR A 164 -19.37 1.12 -5.03
N ILE A 165 -19.80 2.19 -4.35
CA ILE A 165 -20.81 2.08 -3.29
C ILE A 165 -22.13 1.55 -3.85
N LYS A 166 -22.59 2.08 -4.99
CA LYS A 166 -23.78 1.55 -5.69
C LYS A 166 -23.70 0.06 -5.94
N ALA A 167 -22.56 -0.42 -6.44
CA ALA A 167 -22.39 -1.83 -6.76
C ALA A 167 -22.32 -2.73 -5.53
N THR A 168 -21.77 -2.23 -4.41
CA THR A 168 -21.55 -3.02 -3.19
C THR A 168 -22.69 -2.94 -2.17
N THR A 169 -23.44 -1.83 -2.13
CA THR A 169 -24.53 -1.59 -1.17
C THR A 169 -25.91 -1.45 -1.82
N GLY A 170 -25.96 -1.26 -3.13
CA GLY A 170 -27.20 -0.93 -3.85
C GLY A 170 -27.64 0.53 -3.73
N THR A 171 -26.87 1.40 -3.06
CA THR A 171 -27.21 2.82 -2.85
C THR A 171 -26.17 3.75 -3.48
N ASN A 172 -26.58 4.95 -3.90
CA ASN A 172 -25.63 5.99 -4.34
C ASN A 172 -25.26 6.94 -3.19
N ASP A 173 -25.66 6.61 -1.96
CA ASP A 173 -25.56 7.52 -0.82
C ASP A 173 -24.11 7.61 -0.36
N LEU A 174 -23.43 8.68 -0.74
CA LEU A 174 -22.10 9.02 -0.26
C LEU A 174 -22.19 9.96 0.95
N HIS A 175 -22.61 9.42 2.08
CA HIS A 175 -22.43 10.13 3.34
C HIS A 175 -20.94 10.13 3.75
N HIS A 176 -20.51 11.19 4.44
CA HIS A 176 -19.15 11.28 5.00
C HIS A 176 -18.76 10.06 5.83
N SER A 177 -19.70 9.42 6.53
CA SER A 177 -19.47 8.17 7.26
C SER A 177 -19.03 7.01 6.36
N ILE A 178 -19.63 6.87 5.18
CA ILE A 178 -19.29 5.81 4.23
C ILE A 178 -17.91 6.07 3.63
N MET A 179 -17.64 7.30 3.19
CA MET A 179 -16.31 7.70 2.72
C MET A 179 -15.25 7.49 3.79
N ARG A 180 -15.56 7.86 5.04
CA ARG A 180 -14.68 7.66 6.18
C ARG A 180 -14.34 6.19 6.36
N ASP A 181 -15.36 5.35 6.50
CA ASP A 181 -15.18 3.96 6.92
C ASP A 181 -14.55 3.10 5.83
N LYS A 182 -14.92 3.35 4.57
CA LYS A 182 -14.45 2.56 3.43
C LYS A 182 -13.17 3.09 2.79
N TYR A 183 -12.87 4.37 2.91
CA TYR A 183 -11.71 4.98 2.24
C TYR A 183 -10.71 5.63 3.19
N VAL A 184 -11.17 6.50 4.08
CA VAL A 184 -10.26 7.27 4.95
C VAL A 184 -9.60 6.37 6.00
N ILE A 185 -10.37 5.53 6.69
CA ILE A 185 -9.86 4.68 7.76
C ILE A 185 -8.79 3.70 7.27
N PRO A 186 -8.95 3.00 6.12
CA PRO A 186 -7.89 2.16 5.56
C PRO A 186 -6.58 2.91 5.33
N ILE A 187 -6.63 4.10 4.70
CA ILE A 187 -5.43 4.92 4.47
C ILE A 187 -4.83 5.36 5.82
N ALA A 188 -5.66 5.84 6.76
CA ALA A 188 -5.21 6.30 8.06
C ALA A 188 -4.49 5.21 8.86
N LYS A 189 -5.00 3.97 8.84
CA LYS A 189 -4.33 2.80 9.44
C LYS A 189 -2.99 2.51 8.78
N GLY A 190 -2.93 2.60 7.44
CA GLY A 190 -1.68 2.46 6.70
C GLY A 190 -0.64 3.52 7.08
N LEU A 191 -1.04 4.78 7.17
CA LEU A 191 -0.17 5.88 7.59
C LEU A 191 0.28 5.74 9.05
N GLN A 192 -0.62 5.31 9.93
CA GLN A 192 -0.30 5.04 11.33
C GLN A 192 0.79 3.98 11.46
N ALA A 193 0.69 2.87 10.72
CA ALA A 193 1.72 1.85 10.72
C ALA A 193 3.03 2.33 10.11
N PHE A 194 2.97 3.07 8.99
CA PHE A 194 4.15 3.66 8.36
C PHE A 194 4.94 4.58 9.32
N ASP A 195 4.24 5.32 10.17
CA ASP A 195 4.82 6.26 11.14
C ASP A 195 5.04 5.63 12.54
N ASN A 196 5.00 4.30 12.64
CA ASN A 196 5.15 3.52 13.88
C ASN A 196 4.25 4.01 15.03
N SER A 197 3.03 4.47 14.70
CA SER A 197 2.04 4.99 15.64
C SER A 197 2.56 6.11 16.56
N SER A 198 3.48 6.94 16.08
CA SER A 198 4.06 8.03 16.87
C SER A 198 3.12 9.22 17.10
N GLU A 199 1.90 9.19 16.54
CA GLU A 199 0.82 10.15 16.76
C GLU A 199 -0.50 9.46 17.10
N ASN A 200 -1.49 10.25 17.52
CA ASN A 200 -2.85 9.77 17.70
C ASN A 200 -3.52 9.42 16.36
N PHE A 201 -4.56 8.57 16.40
CA PHE A 201 -5.25 8.16 15.18
C PHE A 201 -5.88 9.33 14.40
N SER A 202 -6.39 10.35 15.12
CA SER A 202 -7.02 11.51 14.48
C SER A 202 -6.05 12.31 13.60
N TYR A 203 -4.76 12.34 13.92
CA TYR A 203 -3.74 12.90 13.04
C TYR A 203 -3.68 12.16 11.69
N TYR A 204 -3.61 10.83 11.70
CA TYR A 204 -3.55 10.04 10.46
C TYR A 204 -4.87 10.07 9.69
N GLU A 205 -6.00 10.12 10.40
CA GLU A 205 -7.32 10.29 9.81
C GLU A 205 -7.43 11.64 9.09
N ASN A 206 -6.99 12.73 9.71
CA ASN A 206 -6.94 14.06 9.08
C ASN A 206 -6.02 14.07 7.84
N LEU A 207 -4.88 13.39 7.88
CA LEU A 207 -4.02 13.26 6.70
C LEU A 207 -4.75 12.53 5.56
N ALA A 208 -5.41 11.41 5.86
CA ALA A 208 -6.13 10.60 4.87
C ALA A 208 -7.27 11.38 4.19
N TRP A 209 -7.96 12.26 4.92
CA TRP A 209 -9.00 13.14 4.38
C TRP A 209 -8.50 14.13 3.31
N SER A 210 -7.19 14.43 3.25
CA SER A 210 -6.67 15.37 2.24
C SER A 210 -6.89 14.90 0.80
N GLY A 211 -7.05 13.59 0.55
CA GLY A 211 -7.42 13.06 -0.78
C GLY A 211 -8.91 13.26 -1.14
N LEU A 212 -9.72 13.76 -0.20
CA LEU A 212 -11.14 14.02 -0.32
C LEU A 212 -11.50 15.44 0.15
N HIS A 213 -10.54 16.37 0.08
CA HIS A 213 -10.67 17.70 0.68
C HIS A 213 -11.88 18.54 0.20
N GLN A 214 -12.38 18.27 -1.00
CA GLN A 214 -13.53 18.94 -1.62
C GLN A 214 -14.86 18.56 -0.95
N GLU A 215 -14.86 17.46 -0.18
CA GLU A 215 -16.01 17.00 0.60
C GLU A 215 -15.98 17.58 2.04
N LEU A 216 -14.96 18.38 2.40
CA LEU A 216 -14.79 18.85 3.76
C LEU A 216 -15.38 20.25 3.96
N ASN A 217 -15.96 20.49 5.13
CA ASN A 217 -16.23 21.85 5.59
C ASN A 217 -14.96 22.56 6.05
N GLU A 218 -15.05 23.87 6.29
CA GLU A 218 -13.90 24.71 6.68
C GLU A 218 -13.16 24.20 7.93
N VAL A 219 -13.90 23.76 8.96
CA VAL A 219 -13.30 23.24 10.20
C VAL A 219 -12.50 21.96 9.92
N GLN A 220 -13.08 21.06 9.13
CA GLN A 220 -12.41 19.82 8.73
C GLN A 220 -11.17 20.11 7.87
N LEU A 221 -11.27 21.05 6.93
CA LEU A 221 -10.13 21.46 6.11
C LEU A 221 -8.99 22.04 6.96
N ASN A 222 -9.30 22.85 7.97
CA ASN A 222 -8.29 23.39 8.89
C ASN A 222 -7.57 22.27 9.69
N ASN A 223 -8.29 21.20 10.06
CA ASN A 223 -7.67 20.03 10.70
C ASN A 223 -6.70 19.31 9.77
N VAL A 224 -7.07 19.17 8.48
CA VAL A 224 -6.19 18.61 7.44
C VAL A 224 -4.93 19.47 7.27
N VAL A 225 -5.08 20.79 7.14
CA VAL A 225 -3.96 21.73 6.99
C VAL A 225 -3.02 21.65 8.19
N THR A 226 -3.57 21.60 9.41
CA THR A 226 -2.78 21.47 10.64
C THR A 226 -2.00 20.15 10.67
N ALA A 227 -2.62 19.05 10.28
CA ALA A 227 -1.96 17.75 10.21
C ALA A 227 -0.82 17.74 9.17
N LEU A 228 -1.04 18.34 8.00
CA LEU A 228 0.00 18.50 6.98
C LEU A 228 1.16 19.35 7.51
N GLN A 229 0.91 20.53 8.08
CA GLN A 229 1.96 21.37 8.65
C GLN A 229 2.81 20.62 9.69
N LYS A 230 2.16 19.83 10.55
CA LYS A 230 2.86 18.97 11.52
C LYS A 230 3.71 17.91 10.83
N ALA A 231 3.22 17.27 9.76
CA ALA A 231 3.99 16.31 8.97
C ALA A 231 5.26 16.93 8.37
N TYR A 232 5.17 18.16 7.85
CA TYR A 232 6.32 18.91 7.32
C TYR A 232 7.34 19.26 8.42
N ALA A 233 6.87 19.61 9.63
CA ALA A 233 7.74 19.95 10.76
C ALA A 233 8.44 18.73 11.37
N LYS A 234 7.83 17.55 11.29
CA LYS A 234 8.31 16.34 11.97
C LYS A 234 9.65 15.87 11.41
N GLY A 235 9.85 15.94 10.08
CA GLY A 235 11.02 15.37 9.39
C GLY A 235 11.08 13.84 9.59
N ILE A 236 11.18 13.04 8.53
CA ILE A 236 11.07 11.58 8.68
C ILE A 236 12.05 10.87 7.73
N ASP A 237 12.45 9.65 8.11
CA ASP A 237 13.20 8.64 7.33
C ASP A 237 12.85 8.68 5.84
N CYS A 238 13.86 8.47 5.00
CA CYS A 238 13.86 8.62 3.53
C CYS A 238 14.22 10.02 2.99
N ASN A 239 14.96 10.83 3.75
CA ASN A 239 15.59 12.08 3.24
C ASN A 239 16.92 11.81 2.54
#